data_AF-A0A9Q2PCH0-F1
#
_entry.id   AF-A0A9Q2PCH0-F1
#
_cell.length_a   1.000
_cell.length_b   1.000
_cell.length_c   1.000
_cell.angle_alpha   90.00
_cell.angle_beta   90.00
_cell.angle_gamma   90.00
#
_symmetry.space_group_name_H-M   'P 1'
#
loop_
_entity.id
_entity.type
_entity.pdbx_description
1 polymer ?
#
loop_
_entity_poly.entity_id
_entity_poly.type
_entity_poly.pdbx_seq_one_letter_code
_entity_poly.pdbx_strand_id
1 'polypeptide(L)'
;MSDLVEFLRARLDEDEQTATAATSATFGEDPTWTSKDDGTGPQTHGYVMADHTAICGHDGDDVLLPVADHIARHDPARVQREVEAKRQIMDQFEYDAEMGYSDQAGLVLRMLASVYSDHPDYQQEWAIG
;
A
#
# COMPACT_ATOMS: atom_id res chain seq x y z
N MET A 1 -19.13 6.43 -13.14
CA MET A 1 -17.76 7.00 -13.22
C MET A 1 -17.46 7.82 -11.97
N SER A 2 -18.36 8.70 -11.52
CA SER A 2 -18.28 9.34 -10.18
C SER A 2 -18.07 8.31 -9.07
N ASP A 3 -18.91 7.27 -9.03
CA ASP A 3 -18.88 6.25 -7.97
C ASP A 3 -17.54 5.49 -7.88
N LEU A 4 -16.91 5.22 -9.02
CA LEU A 4 -15.60 4.56 -9.09
C LEU A 4 -14.48 5.49 -8.61
N VAL A 5 -14.54 6.77 -8.95
CA VAL A 5 -13.58 7.79 -8.49
C VAL A 5 -13.73 8.02 -6.99
N GLU A 6 -14.96 8.13 -6.49
CA GLU A 6 -15.26 8.26 -5.05
C GLU A 6 -14.75 7.05 -4.27
N PHE A 7 -14.99 5.83 -4.77
CA PHE A 7 -14.46 4.61 -4.18
C PHE A 7 -12.93 4.61 -4.13
N LEU A 8 -12.26 4.95 -5.24
CA LEU A 8 -10.80 5.02 -5.30
C LEU A 8 -10.23 6.04 -4.33
N ARG A 9 -10.82 7.25 -4.25
CA ARG A 9 -10.41 8.27 -3.28
C ARG A 9 -10.51 7.75 -1.85
N ALA A 10 -11.64 7.15 -1.49
CA ALA A 10 -11.84 6.59 -0.15
C ALA A 10 -10.79 5.52 0.20
N ARG A 11 -10.49 4.60 -0.72
CA ARG A 11 -9.48 3.55 -0.49
C ARG A 11 -8.05 4.09 -0.40
N LEU A 12 -7.72 5.09 -1.21
CA LEU A 12 -6.42 5.77 -1.13
C LEU A 12 -6.25 6.55 0.17
N ASP A 13 -7.31 7.17 0.68
CA ASP A 13 -7.31 7.86 1.98
C ASP A 13 -7.11 6.87 3.13
N GLU A 14 -7.72 5.68 3.06
CA GLU A 14 -7.51 4.61 4.05
C GLU A 14 -6.09 4.05 4.03
N ASP A 15 -5.52 3.82 2.84
CA ASP A 15 -4.14 3.38 2.67
C ASP A 15 -3.16 4.43 3.24
N GLU A 16 -3.37 5.72 2.94
CA GLU A 16 -2.56 6.82 3.47
C GLU A 16 -2.70 6.94 4.99
N GLN A 17 -3.91 6.85 5.53
CA GLN A 17 -4.16 6.92 6.96
C GLN A 17 -3.45 5.77 7.69
N THR A 18 -3.55 4.55 7.16
CA THR A 18 -2.91 3.37 7.72
C THR A 18 -1.39 3.49 7.68
N ALA A 19 -0.83 3.94 6.56
CA ALA A 19 0.61 4.17 6.43
C ALA A 19 1.09 5.28 7.40
N THR A 20 0.35 6.38 7.50
CA THR A 20 0.68 7.48 8.42
C THR A 20 0.65 7.04 9.88
N ALA A 21 -0.35 6.24 10.26
CA ALA A 21 -0.43 5.67 11.60
C ALA A 21 0.75 4.73 11.88
N ALA A 22 1.13 3.89 10.91
CA ALA A 22 2.29 3.01 11.02
C ALA A 22 3.60 3.79 11.18
N THR A 23 3.85 4.81 10.35
CA THR A 23 5.01 5.71 10.49
C THR A 23 5.05 6.37 11.86
N SER A 24 3.90 6.85 12.36
CA SER A 24 3.81 7.52 13.66
C SER A 24 4.04 6.57 14.84
N ALA A 25 3.69 5.29 14.68
CA ALA A 25 3.92 4.26 15.68
C ALA A 25 5.39 3.79 15.73
N THR A 26 6.14 3.98 14.64
CA THR A 26 7.56 3.64 14.55
C THR A 26 8.42 4.83 14.96
N PHE A 27 9.11 4.73 16.09
CA PHE A 27 9.98 5.81 16.59
C PHE A 27 11.18 6.06 15.65
N GLY A 28 11.46 7.32 15.31
CA GLY A 28 12.59 7.74 14.46
C GLY A 28 12.25 8.95 13.59
N GLU A 29 13.27 9.66 13.06
CA GLU A 29 13.05 10.81 12.16
C GLU A 29 12.59 10.39 10.75
N ASP A 30 12.89 9.15 10.33
CA ASP A 30 12.40 8.53 9.09
C ASP A 30 12.55 6.99 9.16
N PRO A 31 11.62 6.27 9.81
CA PRO A 31 11.76 4.85 10.09
C PRO A 31 11.63 4.01 8.81
N THR A 32 12.76 3.62 8.22
CA THR A 32 12.79 2.62 7.14
C THR A 32 12.66 1.23 7.74
N TRP A 33 11.66 0.47 7.28
CA TRP A 33 11.47 -0.91 7.72
C TRP A 33 12.48 -1.83 7.04
N THR A 34 13.15 -2.66 7.83
CA THR A 34 14.18 -3.59 7.36
C THR A 34 13.93 -4.97 7.93
N SER A 35 13.97 -6.00 7.09
CA SER A 35 13.96 -7.38 7.53
C SER A 35 15.36 -7.81 7.97
N LYS A 36 15.42 -8.69 8.98
CA LYS A 36 16.65 -9.31 9.47
C LYS A 36 16.43 -10.79 9.74
N ASP A 37 17.43 -11.60 9.41
CA ASP A 37 17.52 -12.99 9.82
C ASP A 37 17.79 -13.04 11.34
N ASP A 38 17.15 -13.97 12.03
CA ASP A 38 17.27 -14.13 13.49
C ASP A 38 18.58 -14.81 13.93
N GLY A 39 19.35 -15.36 12.99
CA GLY A 39 20.57 -16.11 13.23
C GLY A 39 20.33 -17.48 13.86
N THR A 40 19.08 -17.94 13.98
CA THR A 40 18.74 -19.22 14.61
C THR A 40 18.46 -20.30 13.55
N GLY A 41 19.48 -21.12 13.30
CA GLY A 41 19.34 -22.28 12.41
C GLY A 41 19.35 -21.93 10.91
N PRO A 42 18.69 -22.73 10.06
CA PRO A 42 18.55 -22.39 8.63
C PRO A 42 17.77 -21.08 8.49
N GLN A 43 18.11 -20.24 7.49
CA GLN A 43 17.47 -18.94 7.19
C GLN A 43 15.96 -19.08 6.94
N THR A 44 15.20 -19.24 8.02
CA THR A 44 13.80 -19.64 8.01
C THR A 44 12.97 -18.64 8.78
N HIS A 45 13.54 -18.02 9.81
CA HIS A 45 12.88 -17.05 10.66
C HIS A 45 13.63 -15.72 10.63
N GLY A 46 12.89 -14.66 10.91
CA GLY A 46 13.38 -13.31 10.89
C GLY A 46 12.36 -12.35 11.48
N TYR A 47 12.75 -11.09 11.51
CA TYR A 47 11.98 -10.02 12.13
C TYR A 47 12.14 -8.72 11.34
N VAL A 48 11.23 -7.78 11.59
CA VAL A 48 11.22 -6.46 10.97
C VAL A 48 11.58 -5.42 12.02
N MET A 49 12.52 -4.56 11.66
CA MET A 49 12.99 -3.45 12.47
C MET A 49 12.70 -2.13 11.78
N ALA A 50 12.37 -1.11 12.56
CA ALA A 50 12.52 0.29 12.19
C ALA A 50 13.65 0.85 13.04
N ASP A 51 14.79 1.14 12.40
CA ASP A 51 16.01 1.57 13.08
C ASP A 51 16.44 0.57 14.19
N HIS A 52 16.35 0.98 15.46
CA HIS A 52 16.67 0.15 16.62
C HIS A 52 15.45 -0.49 17.32
N THR A 53 14.25 -0.34 16.75
CA THR A 53 13.00 -0.84 17.33
C THR A 53 12.42 -2.00 16.52
N ALA A 54 12.06 -3.09 17.20
CA ALA A 54 11.36 -4.21 16.57
C ALA A 54 9.90 -3.84 16.29
N ILE A 55 9.45 -4.10 15.05
CA ILE A 55 8.10 -3.82 14.57
C ILE A 55 7.28 -5.10 14.50
N CYS A 56 7.91 -6.21 14.08
CA CYS A 56 7.25 -7.50 13.95
C CYS A 56 8.29 -8.61 14.11
N GLY A 57 8.05 -9.53 15.05
CA GLY A 57 9.02 -10.54 15.47
C GLY A 57 10.10 -9.95 16.40
N HIS A 58 10.28 -10.58 17.55
CA HIS A 58 11.42 -10.37 18.46
C HIS A 58 11.36 -11.40 19.60
N ASP A 59 12.52 -11.75 20.19
CA ASP A 59 12.62 -12.53 21.44
C ASP A 59 11.79 -13.83 21.50
N GLY A 60 11.77 -14.60 20.42
CA GLY A 60 11.12 -15.91 20.34
C GLY A 60 9.78 -15.95 19.61
N ASP A 61 9.29 -14.80 19.14
CA ASP A 61 8.09 -14.66 18.31
C ASP A 61 8.43 -14.25 16.85
N ASP A 62 9.59 -14.68 16.35
CA ASP A 62 10.03 -14.37 14.98
C ASP A 62 9.07 -14.95 13.92
N VAL A 63 8.90 -14.21 12.83
CA VAL A 63 8.09 -14.64 11.69
C VAL A 63 8.97 -15.38 10.68
N LEU A 64 8.36 -16.04 9.69
CA LEU A 64 9.15 -16.60 8.59
C LEU A 64 9.89 -15.49 7.85
N LEU A 65 11.16 -15.70 7.50
CA LEU A 65 11.98 -14.68 6.83
C LEU A 65 11.32 -14.10 5.55
N PRO A 66 10.69 -14.90 4.66
CA PRO A 66 9.95 -14.36 3.52
C PRO A 66 8.76 -13.46 3.90
N VAL A 67 8.16 -13.66 5.08
CA VAL A 67 7.09 -12.80 5.63
C VAL A 67 7.69 -11.49 6.12
N ALA A 68 8.81 -11.53 6.86
CA ALA A 68 9.53 -10.32 7.25
C ALA A 68 9.97 -9.50 6.04
N ASP A 69 10.50 -10.15 5.00
CA ASP A 69 10.88 -9.50 3.73
C ASP A 69 9.69 -8.83 3.04
N HIS A 70 8.53 -9.50 3.02
CA HIS A 70 7.32 -8.93 2.44
C HIS A 70 6.85 -7.69 3.22
N ILE A 71 6.84 -7.75 4.56
CA ILE A 71 6.45 -6.63 5.42
C ILE A 71 7.41 -5.45 5.24
N ALA A 72 8.73 -5.69 5.31
CA ALA A 72 9.74 -4.65 5.13
C ALA A 72 9.68 -4.01 3.74
N ARG A 73 9.37 -4.79 2.70
CA ARG A 73 9.19 -4.28 1.33
C ARG A 73 7.94 -3.38 1.19
N HIS A 74 6.93 -3.56 2.03
CA HIS A 74 5.73 -2.72 2.06
C HIS A 74 5.81 -1.70 3.20
N ASP A 75 6.98 -1.07 3.36
CA ASP A 75 7.19 -0.03 4.35
C ASP A 75 6.19 1.14 4.16
N PRO A 76 5.76 1.80 5.25
CA PRO A 76 4.79 2.89 5.19
C PRO A 76 5.16 4.03 4.25
N ALA A 77 6.44 4.40 4.15
CA ALA A 77 6.88 5.49 3.27
C ALA A 77 6.75 5.11 1.79
N ARG A 78 6.92 3.84 1.44
CA ARG A 78 6.59 3.34 0.09
C ARG A 78 5.09 3.40 -0.18
N VAL A 79 4.24 2.98 0.77
CA VAL A 79 2.77 3.03 0.59
C VAL A 79 2.31 4.47 0.35
N GLN A 80 2.82 5.45 1.10
CA GLN A 80 2.53 6.87 0.87
C GLN A 80 2.92 7.33 -0.55
N ARG A 81 4.10 6.93 -1.04
CA ARG A 81 4.53 7.22 -2.42
C ARG A 81 3.62 6.58 -3.47
N GLU A 82 3.10 5.39 -3.21
CA GLU A 82 2.14 4.72 -4.11
C GLU A 82 0.79 5.41 -4.11
N VAL A 83 0.28 5.85 -2.96
CA VAL A 83 -0.96 6.62 -2.87
C VAL A 83 -0.83 7.92 -3.65
N GLU A 84 0.24 8.67 -3.44
CA GLU A 84 0.49 9.93 -4.16
C GLU A 84 0.56 9.71 -5.68
N ALA A 85 1.28 8.68 -6.13
CA ALA A 85 1.34 8.35 -7.55
C ALA A 85 -0.04 8.01 -8.13
N LYS A 86 -0.87 7.26 -7.40
CA LYS A 86 -2.24 6.91 -7.84
C LYS A 86 -3.15 8.13 -7.86
N ARG A 87 -3.03 9.06 -6.89
CA ARG A 87 -3.77 10.34 -6.90
C ARG A 87 -3.41 11.19 -8.11
N GLN A 88 -2.11 11.33 -8.44
CA GLN A 88 -1.67 12.05 -9.64
C GLN A 88 -2.21 11.44 -10.93
N ILE A 89 -2.28 10.11 -11.01
CA ILE A 89 -2.91 9.42 -12.14
C ILE A 89 -4.39 9.78 -12.25
N MET A 90 -5.12 9.79 -11.12
CA MET A 90 -6.54 10.17 -11.09
C MET A 90 -6.76 11.62 -11.51
N ASP A 91 -5.98 12.55 -10.98
CA ASP A 91 -6.06 13.97 -11.31
C ASP A 91 -5.82 14.22 -12.81
N GLN A 92 -4.86 13.51 -13.41
CA GLN A 92 -4.61 13.59 -14.85
C GLN A 92 -5.83 13.12 -15.67
N PHE A 93 -6.52 12.06 -15.23
CA PHE A 93 -7.70 11.57 -15.95
C PHE A 93 -8.92 12.47 -15.80
N GLU A 94 -9.10 13.11 -14.65
CA GLU A 94 -10.14 14.14 -14.49
C GLU A 94 -9.87 15.33 -15.40
N TYR A 95 -8.61 15.81 -15.43
CA TYR A 95 -8.19 16.88 -16.34
C TYR A 95 -8.43 16.52 -17.82
N ASP A 96 -8.03 15.31 -18.24
CA ASP A 96 -8.23 14.85 -19.62
C ASP A 96 -9.72 14.73 -19.98
N ALA A 97 -10.55 14.29 -19.03
CA ALA A 97 -12.00 14.23 -19.23
C ALA A 97 -12.61 15.63 -19.41
N GLU A 98 -12.18 16.61 -18.62
CA GLU A 98 -12.60 18.01 -18.77
C GLU A 98 -12.18 18.62 -20.11
N MET A 99 -11.01 18.22 -20.62
CA MET A 99 -10.48 18.66 -21.92
C MET A 99 -11.05 17.87 -23.11
N GLY A 100 -11.86 16.82 -22.87
CA GLY A 100 -12.50 16.02 -23.92
C GLY A 100 -11.62 14.93 -24.54
N TYR A 101 -10.55 14.50 -23.86
CA TYR A 101 -9.59 13.48 -24.33
C TYR A 101 -9.89 12.04 -23.80
N SER A 102 -11.14 11.76 -23.40
CA SER A 102 -11.48 10.77 -22.35
C SER A 102 -11.44 9.26 -22.68
N ASP A 103 -11.08 8.83 -23.90
CA ASP A 103 -11.40 7.46 -24.35
C ASP A 103 -10.71 6.33 -23.56
N GLN A 104 -9.60 6.60 -22.86
CA GLN A 104 -8.85 5.58 -22.08
C GLN A 104 -9.01 5.69 -20.55
N ALA A 105 -9.62 6.77 -20.05
CA ALA A 105 -9.67 7.08 -18.61
C ALA A 105 -10.41 6.02 -17.79
N GLY A 106 -11.53 5.51 -18.32
CA GLY A 106 -12.35 4.54 -17.61
C GLY A 106 -11.66 3.18 -17.38
N LEU A 107 -10.78 2.74 -18.28
CA LEU A 107 -10.09 1.46 -18.15
C LEU A 107 -9.00 1.54 -17.07
N VAL A 108 -8.25 2.64 -17.03
CA VAL A 108 -7.17 2.80 -16.05
C VAL A 108 -7.72 2.94 -14.63
N LEU A 109 -8.81 3.67 -14.44
CA LEU A 109 -9.48 3.74 -13.14
C LEU A 109 -9.97 2.36 -12.66
N ARG A 110 -10.50 1.52 -13.57
CA ARG A 110 -10.86 0.13 -13.22
C ARG A 110 -9.62 -0.72 -12.87
N MET A 111 -8.48 -0.49 -13.54
CA MET A 111 -7.23 -1.18 -13.22
C MET A 111 -6.74 -0.82 -11.81
N LEU A 112 -6.79 0.46 -11.46
CA LEU A 112 -6.47 0.91 -10.10
C LEU A 112 -7.42 0.31 -9.06
N ALA A 113 -8.73 0.25 -9.37
CA ALA A 113 -9.72 -0.27 -8.45
C ALA A 113 -9.60 -1.79 -8.22
N SER A 114 -9.03 -2.53 -9.17
CA SER A 114 -8.87 -3.99 -9.07
C SER A 114 -8.06 -4.44 -7.85
N VAL A 115 -7.18 -3.57 -7.34
CA VAL A 115 -6.40 -3.81 -6.10
C VAL A 115 -7.31 -4.01 -4.89
N TYR A 116 -8.52 -3.44 -4.91
CA TYR A 116 -9.50 -3.49 -3.84
C TYR A 116 -10.68 -4.42 -4.18
N SER A 117 -10.47 -5.43 -5.03
CA SER A 117 -11.54 -6.33 -5.52
C SER A 117 -12.13 -7.24 -4.43
N ASP A 118 -11.44 -7.39 -3.31
CA ASP A 118 -11.88 -8.07 -2.08
C ASP A 118 -12.62 -7.15 -1.10
N HIS A 119 -12.68 -5.84 -1.37
CA HIS A 119 -13.36 -4.88 -0.52
C HIS A 119 -14.89 -5.02 -0.61
N PRO A 120 -15.65 -4.97 0.51
CA PRO A 120 -17.11 -5.13 0.48
C PRO A 120 -17.85 -4.11 -0.38
N ASP A 121 -17.36 -2.87 -0.44
CA ASP A 121 -17.94 -1.81 -1.29
C ASP A 121 -17.51 -1.90 -2.78
N TYR A 122 -16.64 -2.84 -3.15
CA TYR A 122 -16.22 -3.01 -4.54
C TYR A 122 -17.39 -3.55 -5.38
N GLN A 123 -17.71 -2.87 -6.48
CA GLN A 123 -18.77 -3.30 -7.37
C GLN A 123 -18.20 -4.15 -8.51
N GLN A 124 -18.82 -5.32 -8.74
CA GLN A 124 -18.39 -6.27 -9.78
C GLN A 124 -18.43 -5.71 -11.20
N GLU A 125 -19.24 -4.68 -11.45
CA GLU A 125 -19.25 -3.94 -12.73
C GLU A 125 -17.94 -3.19 -13.04
N TRP A 126 -17.07 -3.01 -12.04
CA TRP A 126 -15.76 -2.40 -12.21
C TRP A 126 -14.67 -3.41 -12.56
N ALA A 127 -14.97 -4.72 -12.49
CA ALA A 127 -14.01 -5.77 -12.81
C ALA A 127 -13.53 -5.66 -14.27
N ILE A 128 -12.24 -5.94 -14.46
CA ILE A 128 -11.65 -6.07 -15.78
C ILE A 128 -11.72 -7.56 -16.13
N GLY A 129 -12.46 -7.87 -17.20
CA GLY A 129 -12.60 -9.23 -17.71
C GLY A 129 -11.35 -9.75 -18.40
#